data_AF-A0A8C3AL81-F1
#
_entry.id   AF-A0A8C3AL81-F1
#
_cell.length_a   1.000
_cell.length_b   1.000
_cell.length_c   1.000
_cell.angle_alpha   90.00
_cell.angle_beta   90.00
_cell.angle_gamma   90.00
#
_symmetry.space_group_name_H-M   'P 1'
#
loop_
_entity.id
_entity.type
_entity.pdbx_description
1 polymer ?
#
loop_
_entity_poly.entity_id
_entity_poly.type
_entity_poly.pdbx_seq_one_letter_code
_entity_poly.pdbx_strand_id
1 'polypeptide(L)'
;MWIDIRHNKDRKVHRKEPKSQDIYLRLLVKLYRFLARRSNAPFNKVILRRLFMSRTNRPPISISRLIRKMRMPGRENRTAVVVGSVTDDVRIQDIPKLKICALRVTDGARRRILKAGGQVMTFDQLALASPKGQGTVLLSGPRKGREVYRHFGKAPGTPHSHTKYVYSWFCQTQSKIFALSCPNKLFSWTRISINLPATKLAQIDDSGFLIEIALGKVRFVHSAFSVV
;
A
#
# COMPACT_ATOMS: atom_id res chain seq x y z
N MET A 1 40.70 -31.69 -18.19
CA MET A 1 39.53 -32.58 -18.02
C MET A 1 38.28 -31.72 -17.95
N TRP A 2 37.36 -31.85 -18.91
CA TRP A 2 36.09 -31.12 -18.89
C TRP A 2 35.15 -31.78 -17.88
N ILE A 3 34.60 -30.98 -16.96
CA ILE A 3 33.69 -31.45 -15.92
C ILE A 3 32.28 -30.99 -16.31
N ASP A 4 31.37 -31.94 -16.47
CA ASP A 4 29.98 -31.68 -16.87
C ASP A 4 29.17 -31.17 -15.67
N ILE A 5 29.33 -29.88 -15.36
CA ILE A 5 28.65 -29.21 -14.25
C ILE A 5 27.47 -28.39 -14.79
N ARG A 6 26.33 -28.49 -14.10
CA ARG A 6 25.14 -27.67 -14.39
C ARG A 6 25.26 -26.28 -13.76
N HIS A 7 25.53 -25.27 -14.58
CA HIS A 7 25.76 -23.88 -14.15
C HIS A 7 24.48 -23.01 -14.00
N ASN A 8 23.30 -23.59 -14.21
CA ASN A 8 22.05 -22.81 -14.29
C ASN A 8 21.60 -22.19 -12.95
N LYS A 9 22.14 -22.65 -11.81
CA LYS A 9 21.71 -22.23 -10.46
C LYS A 9 22.80 -21.51 -9.65
N ASP A 10 23.95 -21.23 -10.26
CA ASP A 10 25.09 -20.61 -9.56
C ASP A 10 24.76 -19.21 -9.06
N ARG A 11 23.98 -18.45 -9.85
CA ARG A 11 23.53 -17.11 -9.48
C ARG A 11 22.38 -17.16 -8.47
N LYS A 12 22.72 -16.98 -7.18
CA LYS A 12 21.73 -16.88 -6.09
C LYS A 12 20.97 -15.54 -6.14
N VAL A 13 19.64 -15.61 -6.25
CA VAL A 13 18.76 -14.43 -6.29
C VAL A 13 18.45 -13.92 -4.88
N HIS A 14 19.30 -13.05 -4.34
CA HIS A 14 19.04 -12.35 -3.08
C HIS A 14 19.62 -10.93 -3.13
N ARG A 15 19.05 -10.03 -2.31
CA ARG A 15 19.53 -8.65 -2.22
C ARG A 15 20.69 -8.57 -1.24
N LYS A 16 21.79 -7.94 -1.66
CA LYS A 16 22.96 -7.66 -0.83
C LYS A 16 22.92 -6.26 -0.19
N GLU A 17 22.09 -5.37 -0.72
CA GLU A 17 21.92 -3.98 -0.29
C GLU A 17 20.48 -3.50 -0.55
N PRO A 18 20.01 -2.43 0.11
CA PRO A 18 18.73 -1.84 -0.23
C PRO A 18 18.81 -1.15 -1.59
N LYS A 19 17.77 -1.30 -2.42
CA LYS A 19 17.64 -0.54 -3.68
C LYS A 19 17.36 0.97 -3.48
N SER A 20 16.95 1.36 -2.28
CA SER A 20 16.58 2.75 -1.96
C SER A 20 17.82 3.62 -1.79
N GLN A 21 17.78 4.86 -2.29
CA GLN A 21 18.85 5.85 -2.11
C GLN A 21 18.73 6.68 -0.82
N ASP A 22 17.70 6.43 0.00
CA ASP A 22 17.51 7.08 1.30
C ASP A 22 18.73 6.90 2.23
N ILE A 23 19.32 8.02 2.62
CA ILE A 23 20.54 8.12 3.43
C ILE A 23 20.31 7.48 4.81
N TYR A 24 19.17 7.73 5.46
CA TYR A 24 18.87 7.21 6.80
C TYR A 24 18.78 5.68 6.80
N LEU A 25 18.16 5.11 5.76
CA LEU A 25 18.09 3.66 5.60
C LEU A 25 19.49 3.06 5.38
N ARG A 26 20.36 3.73 4.61
CA ARG A 26 21.74 3.25 4.37
C ARG A 26 22.60 3.32 5.64
N LEU A 27 22.44 4.35 6.46
CA LEU A 27 23.12 4.46 7.77
C LEU A 27 22.70 3.33 8.70
N LEU A 28 21.39 3.08 8.80
CA LEU A 28 20.83 2.01 9.61
C LEU A 28 21.31 0.62 9.12
N VAL A 29 21.39 0.42 7.80
CA VAL A 29 21.99 -0.80 7.22
C VAL A 29 23.47 -0.94 7.60
N LYS A 30 24.28 0.12 7.55
CA LYS A 30 25.70 0.07 7.96
C LYS A 30 25.82 -0.38 9.42
N LEU A 31 25.00 0.20 10.31
CA LEU A 31 24.95 -0.18 11.73
C LEU A 31 24.59 -1.66 11.91
N TYR A 32 23.49 -2.13 11.30
CA TYR A 32 23.08 -3.53 11.44
C TYR A 32 24.00 -4.52 10.73
N ARG A 33 24.77 -4.08 9.71
CA ARG A 33 25.82 -4.89 9.08
C ARG A 33 27.01 -5.06 10.01
N PHE A 34 27.39 -4.01 10.74
CA PHE A 34 28.39 -4.10 11.80
C PHE A 34 27.94 -5.05 12.91
N LEU A 35 26.72 -4.83 13.45
CA LEU A 35 26.16 -5.69 14.50
C LEU A 35 26.05 -7.14 14.04
N ALA A 36 25.50 -7.43 12.86
CA ALA A 36 25.32 -8.81 12.39
C ALA A 36 26.64 -9.56 12.14
N ARG A 37 27.74 -8.84 11.92
CA ARG A 37 29.08 -9.43 11.76
C ARG A 37 29.78 -9.64 13.10
N ARG A 38 29.69 -8.68 14.03
CA ARG A 38 30.38 -8.71 15.33
C ARG A 38 29.60 -9.45 16.41
N SER A 39 28.28 -9.50 16.31
CA SER A 39 27.41 -10.21 17.25
C SER A 39 26.96 -11.55 16.65
N ASN A 40 26.99 -12.60 17.48
CA ASN A 40 26.52 -13.94 17.10
C ASN A 40 24.98 -14.08 17.14
N ALA A 41 24.25 -12.97 17.33
CA ALA A 41 22.80 -13.00 17.46
C ALA A 41 22.10 -13.19 16.09
N PRO A 42 21.23 -14.21 15.92
CA PRO A 42 20.52 -14.43 14.67
C PRO A 42 19.51 -13.31 14.35
N PHE A 43 19.03 -12.61 15.39
CA PHE A 43 18.12 -11.47 15.28
C PHE A 43 18.64 -10.38 14.34
N ASN A 44 19.90 -9.97 14.49
CA ASN A 44 20.52 -8.91 13.70
C ASN A 44 20.64 -9.30 12.22
N LYS A 45 20.96 -10.57 11.94
CA LYS A 45 20.97 -11.12 10.57
C LYS A 45 19.56 -11.09 9.95
N VAL A 46 18.50 -11.28 10.74
CA VAL A 46 17.12 -11.17 10.25
C VAL A 46 16.73 -9.72 9.99
N ILE A 47 17.06 -8.78 10.87
CA ILE A 47 16.79 -7.35 10.65
C ILE A 47 17.48 -6.86 9.39
N LEU A 48 18.78 -7.15 9.22
CA LEU A 48 19.55 -6.75 8.04
C LEU A 48 18.88 -7.23 6.75
N ARG A 49 18.48 -8.52 6.70
CA ARG A 49 17.75 -9.09 5.56
C ARG A 49 16.41 -8.38 5.31
N ARG A 50 15.70 -7.97 6.36
CA ARG A 50 14.43 -7.25 6.24
C ARG A 50 14.60 -5.79 5.78
N LEU A 51 15.70 -5.12 6.14
CA LEU A 51 16.00 -3.77 5.66
C LEU A 51 16.24 -3.74 4.13
N PHE A 52 16.79 -4.82 3.56
CA PHE A 52 16.98 -4.96 2.11
C PHE A 52 15.69 -5.22 1.33
N MET A 53 14.61 -5.62 2.01
CA MET A 53 13.35 -5.95 1.36
C MET A 53 12.71 -4.73 0.70
N SER A 54 12.01 -4.97 -0.42
CA SER A 54 11.15 -3.97 -1.05
C SER A 54 9.98 -3.60 -0.15
N ARG A 55 9.34 -2.46 -0.44
CA ARG A 55 8.14 -2.00 0.27
C ARG A 55 7.01 -3.04 0.25
N THR A 56 6.79 -3.70 -0.89
CA THR A 56 5.81 -4.80 -1.02
C THR A 56 6.04 -5.94 -0.03
N ASN A 57 7.31 -6.27 0.24
CA ASN A 57 7.68 -7.35 1.15
C ASN A 57 7.78 -6.90 2.62
N ARG A 58 7.62 -5.58 2.87
CA ARG A 58 7.49 -4.93 4.18
C ARG A 58 6.08 -4.33 4.33
N PRO A 59 5.03 -5.17 4.40
CA PRO A 59 3.66 -4.68 4.54
C PRO A 59 3.49 -3.89 5.85
N PRO A 60 2.60 -2.88 5.87
CA PRO A 60 2.25 -2.17 7.10
C PRO A 60 1.59 -3.13 8.10
N ILE A 61 1.74 -2.82 9.38
CA ILE A 61 1.07 -3.54 10.47
C ILE A 61 0.18 -2.59 11.24
N SER A 62 -1.07 -3.00 11.49
CA SER A 62 -2.01 -2.24 12.31
C SER A 62 -1.73 -2.45 13.80
N ILE A 63 -2.06 -1.45 14.62
CA ILE A 63 -2.03 -1.56 16.09
C ILE A 63 -2.86 -2.76 16.57
N SER A 64 -4.03 -2.98 15.97
CA SER A 64 -4.88 -4.13 16.28
C SER A 64 -4.17 -5.47 16.15
N ARG A 65 -3.38 -5.62 15.09
CA ARG A 65 -2.61 -6.85 14.88
C ARG A 65 -1.43 -6.95 15.83
N LEU A 66 -0.81 -5.83 16.20
CA LEU A 66 0.24 -5.81 17.22
C LEU A 66 -0.29 -6.28 18.57
N ILE A 67 -1.41 -5.71 19.04
CA ILE A 67 -2.05 -6.07 20.31
C ILE A 67 -2.33 -7.58 20.35
N ARG A 68 -2.98 -8.12 19.31
CA ARG A 68 -3.28 -9.57 19.24
C ARG A 68 -2.03 -10.44 19.27
N LYS A 69 -0.90 -9.99 18.72
CA LYS A 69 0.37 -10.74 18.71
C LYS A 69 1.17 -10.60 19.99
N MET A 70 0.93 -9.56 20.77
CA MET A 70 1.52 -9.35 22.09
C MET A 70 0.71 -10.00 23.21
N ARG A 71 -0.60 -10.16 23.02
CA ARG A 71 -1.47 -10.89 23.97
C ARG A 71 -1.26 -12.41 23.97
N MET A 72 -0.37 -12.93 23.13
CA MET A 72 0.00 -14.35 23.14
C MET A 72 0.85 -14.66 24.38
N PRO A 73 0.70 -15.85 25.01
CA PRO A 73 1.43 -16.19 26.23
C PRO A 73 2.96 -16.15 26.02
N GLY A 74 3.69 -15.76 27.07
CA GLY A 74 5.15 -15.69 27.06
C GLY A 74 5.75 -14.45 26.36
N ARG A 75 4.95 -13.41 26.11
CA ARG A 75 5.39 -12.16 25.44
C ARG A 75 5.16 -10.88 26.25
N GLU A 76 5.00 -11.04 27.55
CA GLU A 76 4.86 -9.93 28.49
C GLU A 76 6.11 -9.05 28.50
N ASN A 77 5.91 -7.74 28.60
CA ASN A 77 6.98 -6.74 28.71
C ASN A 77 8.03 -6.72 27.58
N ARG A 78 7.77 -7.41 26.46
CA ARG A 78 8.68 -7.45 25.30
C ARG A 78 8.45 -6.30 24.33
N THR A 79 9.51 -5.89 23.65
CA THR A 79 9.45 -4.85 22.63
C THR A 79 8.99 -5.41 21.29
N ALA A 80 7.94 -4.82 20.71
CA ALA A 80 7.45 -5.14 19.37
C ALA A 80 8.38 -4.56 18.31
N VAL A 81 9.05 -5.38 17.53
CA VAL A 81 9.94 -4.90 16.46
C VAL A 81 9.31 -5.11 15.10
N VAL A 82 9.15 -4.03 14.35
CA VAL A 82 8.50 -4.02 13.03
C VAL A 82 9.42 -3.34 12.03
N VAL A 83 9.96 -4.11 11.09
CA VAL A 83 10.70 -3.54 9.95
C VAL A 83 9.70 -3.13 8.87
N GLY A 84 9.05 -1.99 9.06
CA GLY A 84 7.97 -1.50 8.22
C GLY A 84 7.25 -0.32 8.86
N SER A 85 6.03 -0.07 8.40
CA SER A 85 5.18 1.01 8.91
C SER A 85 4.14 0.49 9.89
N VAL A 86 3.92 1.22 10.98
CA VAL A 86 2.84 0.95 11.94
C VAL A 86 1.70 1.94 11.71
N THR A 87 0.51 1.40 11.42
CA THR A 87 -0.69 2.16 11.07
C THR A 87 -1.71 2.12 12.20
N ASP A 88 -2.45 3.22 12.34
CA ASP A 88 -3.60 3.29 13.25
C ASP A 88 -4.73 2.36 12.79
N ASP A 89 -5.54 1.93 13.74
CA ASP A 89 -6.78 1.18 13.53
C ASP A 89 -7.85 1.74 14.45
N VAL A 90 -8.74 2.56 13.89
CA VAL A 90 -9.78 3.32 14.61
C VAL A 90 -10.80 2.39 15.27
N ARG A 91 -10.93 1.15 14.80
CA ARG A 91 -11.93 0.18 15.31
C ARG A 91 -11.66 -0.27 16.74
N ILE A 92 -10.40 -0.23 17.18
CA ILE A 92 -10.05 -0.52 18.56
C ILE A 92 -10.09 0.79 19.32
N GLN A 93 -10.67 0.80 20.52
CA GLN A 93 -10.69 1.97 21.39
C GLN A 93 -9.52 1.91 22.38
N ASP A 94 -9.41 0.80 23.10
CA ASP A 94 -8.40 0.60 24.15
C ASP A 94 -7.08 0.06 23.61
N ILE A 95 -5.99 0.77 23.93
CA ILE A 95 -4.63 0.36 23.60
C ILE A 95 -3.89 0.05 24.90
N PRO A 96 -3.33 -1.17 25.06
CA PRO A 96 -2.49 -1.47 26.21
C PRO A 96 -1.14 -0.75 26.13
N LYS A 97 -0.41 -0.69 27.25
CA LYS A 97 0.96 -0.17 27.28
C LYS A 97 1.86 -1.02 26.39
N LEU A 98 2.34 -0.46 25.27
CA LEU A 98 3.15 -1.15 24.27
C LEU A 98 4.51 -0.46 24.10
N LYS A 99 5.58 -1.25 24.04
CA LYS A 99 6.90 -0.80 23.58
C LYS A 99 7.07 -1.23 22.12
N ILE A 100 7.16 -0.28 21.19
CA ILE A 100 7.18 -0.56 19.75
C ILE A 100 8.42 0.08 19.12
N CYS A 101 9.17 -0.70 18.33
CA CYS A 101 10.23 -0.22 17.45
C CYS A 101 9.79 -0.39 15.99
N ALA A 102 9.83 0.70 15.21
CA ALA A 102 9.46 0.67 13.80
C ALA A 102 10.27 1.62 12.93
N LEU A 103 10.23 1.44 11.60
CA LEU A 103 10.85 2.38 10.67
C LEU A 103 10.02 3.65 10.52
N ARG A 104 8.69 3.50 10.47
CA ARG A 104 7.73 4.60 10.41
C ARG A 104 6.52 4.27 11.27
N VAL A 105 6.00 5.27 11.96
CA VAL A 105 4.75 5.19 12.72
C VAL A 105 3.88 6.34 12.26
N THR A 106 2.64 6.05 11.87
CA THR A 106 1.65 7.08 11.51
C THR A 106 1.35 7.98 12.71
N ASP A 107 1.02 9.25 12.48
CA ASP A 107 0.81 10.22 13.56
C ASP A 107 -0.37 9.83 14.47
N GLY A 108 -1.45 9.31 13.88
CA GLY A 108 -2.57 8.74 14.61
C GLY A 108 -2.13 7.61 15.55
N ALA A 109 -1.34 6.66 15.03
CA ALA A 109 -0.81 5.57 15.84
C ALA A 109 0.11 6.08 16.96
N ARG A 110 1.03 7.00 16.64
CA ARG A 110 1.99 7.56 17.60
C ARG A 110 1.25 8.24 18.76
N ARG A 111 0.26 9.10 18.45
CA ARG A 111 -0.54 9.80 19.46
C ARG A 111 -1.24 8.84 20.41
N ARG A 112 -1.88 7.79 19.87
CA ARG A 112 -2.64 6.85 20.68
C ARG A 112 -1.76 5.95 21.54
N ILE A 113 -0.59 5.53 21.03
CA ILE A 113 0.39 4.75 21.80
C ILE A 113 0.95 5.57 22.96
N LEU A 114 1.32 6.83 22.71
CA LEU A 114 1.83 7.71 23.77
C LEU A 114 0.75 8.05 24.80
N LYS A 115 -0.51 8.27 24.37
CA LYS A 115 -1.66 8.46 25.28
C LYS A 115 -1.87 7.27 26.22
N ALA A 116 -1.64 6.05 25.72
CA ALA A 116 -1.72 4.84 26.53
C ALA A 116 -0.51 4.65 27.50
N GLY A 117 0.47 5.54 27.48
CA GLY A 117 1.72 5.40 28.23
C GLY A 117 2.69 4.37 27.62
N GLY A 118 2.55 4.09 26.33
CA GLY A 118 3.49 3.25 25.57
C GLY A 118 4.71 4.04 25.09
N GLN A 119 5.69 3.33 24.52
CA GLN A 119 6.92 3.89 24.00
C GLN A 119 7.08 3.57 22.51
N VAL A 120 7.44 4.58 21.72
CA VAL A 120 7.79 4.42 20.31
C VAL A 120 9.30 4.65 20.15
N MET A 121 10.01 3.61 19.76
CA MET A 121 11.46 3.59 19.57
C MET A 121 11.82 3.56 18.09
N THR A 122 12.99 4.13 17.78
CA THR A 122 13.67 3.94 16.49
C THR A 122 14.63 2.74 16.56
N PHE A 123 15.15 2.32 15.41
CA PHE A 123 16.03 1.15 15.32
C PHE A 123 17.45 1.40 15.86
N ASP A 124 17.92 2.64 15.79
CA ASP A 124 19.14 3.12 16.44
C ASP A 124 19.01 3.05 17.97
N GLN A 125 17.92 3.57 18.54
CA GLN A 125 17.61 3.44 19.97
C GLN A 125 17.49 1.97 20.40
N LEU A 126 16.88 1.12 19.57
CA LEU A 126 16.78 -0.32 19.84
C LEU A 126 18.17 -0.99 19.86
N ALA A 127 19.06 -0.61 18.94
CA ALA A 127 20.42 -1.15 18.90
C ALA A 127 21.24 -0.78 20.14
N LEU A 128 21.02 0.42 20.70
CA LEU A 128 21.63 0.83 21.97
C LEU A 128 21.03 0.06 23.16
N ALA A 129 19.71 -0.03 23.24
CA ALA A 129 19.02 -0.69 24.35
C ALA A 129 19.21 -2.21 24.37
N SER A 130 19.28 -2.85 23.20
CA SER A 130 19.31 -4.32 23.09
C SER A 130 20.09 -4.76 21.85
N PRO A 131 21.43 -4.68 21.87
CA PRO A 131 22.27 -4.99 20.71
C PRO A 131 22.19 -6.46 20.27
N LYS A 132 21.82 -7.38 21.17
CA LYS A 132 21.58 -8.81 20.88
C LYS A 132 20.12 -9.13 20.51
N GLY A 133 19.19 -8.18 20.69
CA GLY A 133 17.75 -8.39 20.46
C GLY A 133 17.02 -9.18 21.55
N GLN A 134 17.58 -9.27 22.75
CA GLN A 134 16.93 -9.92 23.90
C GLN A 134 15.64 -9.17 24.28
N GLY A 135 14.61 -9.89 24.72
CA GLY A 135 13.33 -9.27 25.10
C GLY A 135 12.55 -8.65 23.93
N THR A 136 12.87 -8.98 22.67
CA THR A 136 12.16 -8.46 21.49
C THR A 136 11.26 -9.52 20.85
N VAL A 137 10.18 -9.05 20.22
CA VAL A 137 9.32 -9.89 19.37
C VAL A 137 9.30 -9.27 17.98
N LEU A 138 9.92 -9.97 17.03
CA LEU A 138 9.96 -9.53 15.65
C LEU A 138 8.66 -9.90 14.92
N LEU A 139 7.89 -8.89 14.51
CA LEU A 139 6.58 -9.06 13.87
C LEU A 139 6.65 -8.72 12.38
N SER A 140 5.69 -9.24 11.62
CA SER A 140 5.52 -8.95 10.19
C SER A 140 4.04 -8.77 9.86
N GLY A 141 3.73 -7.79 9.03
CA GLY A 141 2.38 -7.58 8.52
C GLY A 141 1.94 -8.68 7.55
N PRO A 142 0.64 -8.75 7.23
CA PRO A 142 0.11 -9.72 6.27
C PRO A 142 0.59 -9.39 4.85
N ARG A 143 1.43 -10.26 4.26
CA ARG A 143 1.97 -10.08 2.90
C ARG A 143 0.91 -10.30 1.81
N LYS A 144 0.08 -11.33 1.96
CA LYS A 144 -0.94 -11.74 0.99
C LYS A 144 -2.24 -10.92 1.04
N GLY A 145 -2.30 -9.85 1.82
CA GLY A 145 -3.51 -9.02 1.97
C GLY A 145 -3.79 -8.06 0.81
N ARG A 146 -2.96 -8.05 -0.24
CA ARG A 146 -3.11 -7.16 -1.41
C ARG A 146 -4.02 -7.79 -2.47
N GLU A 147 -4.74 -6.96 -3.21
CA GLU A 147 -5.62 -7.40 -4.30
C GLU A 147 -4.90 -8.22 -5.37
N VAL A 148 -3.65 -7.89 -5.69
CA VAL A 148 -2.84 -8.63 -6.67
C VAL A 148 -2.78 -10.13 -6.34
N TYR A 149 -2.72 -10.50 -5.05
CA TYR A 149 -2.70 -11.92 -4.65
C TYR A 149 -4.05 -12.63 -4.83
N ARG A 150 -5.15 -11.91 -5.06
CA ARG A 150 -6.46 -12.48 -5.42
C ARG A 150 -6.52 -12.87 -6.89
N HIS A 151 -5.71 -12.23 -7.74
CA HIS A 151 -5.59 -12.54 -9.17
C HIS A 151 -4.55 -13.63 -9.46
N PHE A 152 -3.63 -13.86 -8.53
CA PHE A 152 -2.70 -14.98 -8.63
C PHE A 152 -3.37 -16.29 -8.21
N GLY A 153 -3.08 -17.37 -8.94
CA GLY A 153 -3.62 -18.69 -8.66
C GLY A 153 -3.83 -19.47 -9.95
N LYS A 154 -4.64 -20.53 -9.85
CA LYS A 154 -5.11 -21.25 -11.03
C LYS A 154 -5.87 -20.31 -11.96
N ALA A 155 -5.83 -20.61 -13.25
CA ALA A 155 -6.60 -19.88 -14.24
C ALA A 155 -8.08 -19.82 -13.80
N PRO A 156 -8.68 -18.63 -13.88
CA PRO A 156 -10.01 -18.46 -13.33
C PRO A 156 -10.98 -19.21 -14.28
N GLY A 157 -11.76 -20.13 -13.72
CA GLY A 157 -12.71 -20.98 -14.49
C GLY A 157 -12.37 -22.45 -14.43
N THR A 158 -11.20 -22.79 -13.90
CA THR A 158 -10.86 -24.17 -13.54
C THR A 158 -11.59 -24.59 -12.25
N PRO A 159 -11.98 -25.87 -12.11
CA PRO A 159 -12.62 -26.35 -10.89
C PRO A 159 -11.70 -26.12 -9.68
N HIS A 160 -12.29 -25.69 -8.56
CA HIS A 160 -11.59 -25.27 -7.34
C HIS A 160 -10.72 -24.01 -7.50
N SER A 161 -10.93 -23.18 -8.52
CA SER A 161 -10.33 -21.85 -8.61
C SER A 161 -11.22 -20.79 -7.94
N HIS A 162 -10.61 -20.01 -7.06
CA HIS A 162 -11.24 -18.82 -6.44
C HIS A 162 -10.50 -17.53 -6.86
N THR A 163 -9.82 -17.59 -8.01
CA THR A 163 -9.04 -16.48 -8.55
C THR A 163 -9.99 -15.39 -9.04
N LYS A 164 -9.78 -14.15 -8.58
CA LYS A 164 -10.60 -13.01 -9.01
C LYS A 164 -10.31 -12.71 -10.48
N TYR A 165 -11.35 -12.68 -11.30
CA TYR A 165 -11.27 -12.25 -12.70
C TYR A 165 -11.10 -10.72 -12.77
N VAL A 166 -10.37 -10.26 -13.79
CA VAL A 166 -10.26 -8.84 -14.10
C VAL A 166 -11.42 -8.49 -15.04
N TYR A 167 -12.45 -7.82 -14.53
CA TYR A 167 -13.40 -7.11 -15.39
C TYR A 167 -13.01 -5.64 -15.43
N SER A 168 -12.81 -5.08 -16.63
CA SER A 168 -12.88 -3.64 -16.79
C SER A 168 -14.34 -3.24 -16.54
N TRP A 169 -14.54 -2.26 -15.66
CA TRP A 169 -15.87 -1.79 -15.27
C TRP A 169 -16.66 -1.19 -16.46
N PHE A 170 -15.97 -0.91 -17.58
CA PHE A 170 -16.55 -0.35 -18.80
C PHE A 170 -17.51 -1.31 -19.53
N CYS A 171 -17.40 -2.63 -19.31
CA CYS A 171 -18.20 -3.63 -20.03
C CYS A 171 -19.48 -4.06 -19.28
N GLN A 172 -19.80 -3.46 -18.12
CA GLN A 172 -21.06 -3.75 -17.41
C GLN A 172 -22.23 -2.84 -17.81
N THR A 173 -21.96 -1.67 -18.39
CA THR A 173 -23.03 -0.74 -18.80
C THR A 173 -23.66 -1.16 -20.13
N GLN A 174 -22.91 -1.80 -21.04
CA GLN A 174 -23.48 -2.30 -22.31
C GLN A 174 -24.33 -3.56 -22.14
N SER A 175 -24.00 -4.44 -21.17
CA SER A 175 -24.72 -5.70 -20.96
C SER A 175 -26.04 -5.54 -20.22
N LYS A 176 -26.24 -4.45 -19.44
CA LYS A 176 -27.55 -4.11 -18.85
C LYS A 176 -28.50 -3.40 -19.82
N ILE A 177 -27.97 -2.65 -20.79
CA ILE A 177 -28.79 -2.00 -21.83
C ILE A 177 -29.36 -3.05 -22.79
N PHE A 178 -28.60 -4.09 -23.13
CA PHE A 178 -29.06 -5.15 -24.04
C PHE A 178 -30.11 -6.10 -23.44
N ALA A 179 -30.14 -6.25 -22.11
CA ALA A 179 -31.13 -7.11 -21.43
C ALA A 179 -32.50 -6.44 -21.24
N LEU A 180 -32.58 -5.11 -21.41
CA LEU A 180 -33.83 -4.35 -21.29
C LEU A 180 -34.54 -4.12 -22.64
N SER A 181 -33.94 -4.50 -23.77
CA SER A 181 -34.55 -4.38 -25.10
C SER A 181 -34.83 -5.73 -25.74
N CYS A 182 -35.49 -6.65 -25.05
CA CYS A 182 -36.07 -7.83 -25.70
C CYS A 182 -37.33 -8.32 -24.98
N PRO A 183 -38.50 -7.70 -25.28
CA PRO A 183 -39.73 -8.43 -25.43
C PRO A 183 -40.07 -8.49 -26.91
N ASN A 184 -39.98 -9.70 -27.48
CA ASN A 184 -40.70 -10.19 -28.66
C ASN A 184 -41.27 -9.14 -29.62
N LYS A 185 -40.66 -8.99 -30.80
CA LYS A 185 -41.34 -9.02 -32.12
C LYS A 185 -40.35 -8.82 -33.26
N LEU A 186 -40.50 -9.65 -34.29
CA LEU A 186 -39.97 -9.40 -35.64
C LEU A 186 -40.31 -7.97 -36.06
N PHE A 187 -39.33 -7.15 -36.44
CA PHE A 187 -39.58 -6.07 -37.40
C PHE A 187 -38.30 -5.71 -38.15
N SER A 188 -38.47 -5.58 -39.46
CA SER A 188 -37.46 -5.37 -40.50
C SER A 188 -36.47 -4.25 -40.17
N TRP A 189 -35.20 -4.47 -40.53
CA TRP A 189 -34.17 -3.45 -40.59
C TRP A 189 -34.53 -2.39 -41.64
N THR A 190 -35.11 -1.28 -41.21
CA THR A 190 -35.03 -0.02 -41.97
C THR A 190 -34.06 0.90 -41.25
N ARG A 191 -32.99 1.23 -41.98
CA ARG A 191 -31.96 2.19 -41.62
C ARG A 191 -32.61 3.57 -41.52
N ILE A 192 -32.96 4.01 -40.31
CA ILE A 192 -33.30 5.40 -40.05
C ILE A 192 -31.99 6.12 -39.72
N SER A 193 -31.44 6.79 -40.73
CA SER A 193 -30.37 7.78 -40.58
C SER A 193 -30.93 8.98 -39.83
N ILE A 194 -30.42 9.26 -38.63
CA ILE A 194 -30.60 10.56 -37.99
C ILE A 194 -29.20 11.14 -37.78
N ASN A 195 -28.94 12.23 -38.51
CA ASN A 195 -27.76 13.07 -38.41
C ASN A 195 -27.62 13.61 -36.98
N LEU A 196 -26.49 13.31 -36.32
CA LEU A 196 -26.03 14.08 -35.15
C LEU A 196 -24.80 14.90 -35.59
N PRO A 197 -24.83 16.24 -35.48
CA PRO A 197 -23.69 17.07 -35.83
C PRO A 197 -22.56 16.89 -34.80
N ALA A 198 -21.36 16.65 -35.32
CA ALA A 198 -20.12 16.66 -34.59
C ALA A 198 -19.85 18.06 -34.03
N THR A 199 -19.70 18.19 -32.71
CA THR A 199 -18.73 19.10 -32.07
C THR A 199 -18.81 18.99 -30.54
N LYS A 200 -17.78 18.40 -29.94
CA LYS A 200 -17.00 18.88 -28.78
C LYS A 200 -16.39 17.69 -28.02
N LEU A 201 -15.22 17.31 -28.49
CA LEU A 201 -14.16 16.74 -27.66
C LEU A 201 -13.77 17.79 -26.62
N ALA A 202 -13.74 17.42 -25.35
CA ALA A 202 -13.04 18.18 -24.31
C ALA A 202 -12.09 17.23 -23.61
N GLN A 203 -10.82 17.32 -24.02
CA GLN A 203 -9.65 16.81 -23.33
C GLN A 203 -9.25 17.86 -22.30
N ILE A 204 -8.98 17.43 -21.07
CA ILE A 204 -8.32 18.20 -20.03
C ILE A 204 -6.82 18.01 -20.24
N ASP A 205 -6.04 19.10 -20.33
CA ASP A 205 -4.64 19.15 -19.86
C ASP A 205 -4.15 20.61 -19.67
N ASP A 206 -3.62 20.86 -18.47
CA ASP A 206 -2.56 21.79 -18.02
C ASP A 206 -2.55 23.27 -18.45
N SER A 207 -3.58 24.05 -18.04
CA SER A 207 -3.44 25.44 -17.53
C SER A 207 -4.83 25.99 -17.26
N GLY A 208 -5.28 25.94 -16.02
CA GLY A 208 -6.66 26.22 -15.62
C GLY A 208 -7.11 27.67 -15.80
N PHE A 209 -7.46 28.05 -17.04
CA PHE A 209 -8.25 29.24 -17.34
C PHE A 209 -9.17 28.97 -18.54
N LEU A 210 -10.48 29.07 -18.34
CA LEU A 210 -11.42 29.35 -19.42
C LEU A 210 -12.19 30.62 -19.10
N ILE A 211 -11.81 31.63 -19.88
CA ILE A 211 -12.42 32.93 -20.09
C ILE A 211 -13.74 32.70 -20.86
N GLU A 212 -14.81 33.31 -20.37
CA GLU A 212 -16.10 33.38 -21.03
C GLU A 212 -16.06 34.47 -22.12
N ILE A 213 -16.45 34.17 -23.37
CA ILE A 213 -16.80 35.20 -24.36
C ILE A 213 -18.14 34.87 -25.01
N ALA A 214 -19.01 35.85 -24.89
CA ALA A 214 -20.42 35.90 -25.23
C ALA A 214 -20.72 35.92 -26.74
N LEU A 215 -21.92 35.48 -27.10
CA LEU A 215 -22.72 36.10 -28.17
C LEU A 215 -24.22 36.05 -27.81
N GLY A 216 -24.78 37.23 -27.56
CA GLY A 216 -26.10 37.59 -28.12
C GLY A 216 -27.35 37.37 -27.27
N LYS A 217 -27.51 38.12 -26.18
CA LYS A 217 -28.81 38.74 -25.86
C LYS A 217 -28.65 39.99 -25.02
N VAL A 218 -28.93 41.11 -25.66
CA VAL A 218 -29.05 42.44 -25.07
C VAL A 218 -30.35 42.50 -24.27
N ARG A 219 -30.24 42.64 -22.95
CA ARG A 219 -31.12 43.51 -22.15
C ARG A 219 -30.25 44.23 -21.13
N PHE A 220 -30.05 45.51 -21.39
CA PHE A 220 -29.49 46.50 -20.49
C PHE A 220 -30.42 46.70 -19.29
N VAL A 221 -29.86 46.66 -18.08
CA VAL A 221 -30.25 47.57 -16.99
C VAL A 221 -28.95 48.16 -16.47
N HIS A 222 -28.82 49.47 -16.64
CA HIS A 222 -27.59 50.24 -16.48
C HIS A 222 -27.25 50.46 -15.00
N SER A 223 -25.95 50.55 -14.72
CA SER A 223 -25.34 50.86 -13.44
C SER A 223 -25.42 52.34 -13.06
N ALA A 224 -25.32 52.56 -11.75
CA ALA A 224 -24.68 53.68 -11.03
C ALA A 224 -25.44 55.00 -10.88
N PHE A 225 -25.62 55.40 -9.62
CA PHE A 225 -25.45 56.79 -9.18
C PHE A 225 -24.83 56.80 -7.77
N SER A 226 -23.70 57.48 -7.63
CA SER A 226 -23.16 57.97 -6.37
C SER A 226 -24.12 58.96 -5.71
N VAL A 227 -23.94 59.19 -4.39
CA VAL A 227 -24.04 60.46 -3.63
C VAL A 227 -24.61 60.20 -2.23
N VAL A 228 -23.78 60.54 -1.22
CA VAL A 228 -23.98 60.59 0.26
C VAL A 228 -24.17 59.25 0.99
#